data_AF-A0A3C1NP38-F1
#
_entry.id   AF-A0A3C1NP38-F1
#
_cell.length_a   1.000
_cell.length_b   1.000
_cell.length_c   1.000
_cell.angle_alpha   90.00
_cell.angle_beta   90.00
_cell.angle_gamma   90.00
#
_symmetry.space_group_name_H-M   'P 1'
#
loop_
_entity.id
_entity.type
_entity.pdbx_description
1 polymer ?
#
loop_
_entity_poly.entity_id
_entity_poly.type
_entity_poly.pdbx_seq_one_letter_code
_entity_poly.pdbx_strand_id
1 'polypeptide(L)' 'MSFFSTEELLQYLYGETTPAQSAAIESAMQQQWSLREKFETLKATRQQLDEVKHSPRRQTIDFIKQYAAAKVEAELTPQA' A
#
# COMPACT_ATOMS: atom_id res chain seq x y z
N MET A 1 23.48 -0.41 -18.84
CA MET A 1 22.05 -0.77 -19.02
C MET A 1 21.71 -1.77 -17.94
N SER A 2 21.08 -1.32 -16.85
CA SER A 2 20.53 -2.25 -15.86
C SER A 2 19.20 -2.77 -16.39
N PHE A 3 19.18 -4.05 -16.74
CA PHE A 3 17.95 -4.75 -17.06
C PHE A 3 17.43 -5.30 -15.74
N PHE A 4 16.35 -4.71 -15.23
CA PHE A 4 15.69 -5.24 -14.04
C PHE A 4 14.87 -6.47 -14.43
N SER A 5 14.98 -7.52 -13.64
CA SER A 5 14.19 -8.73 -13.85
C SER A 5 12.74 -8.51 -13.42
N THR A 6 11.85 -9.38 -13.90
CA THR A 6 10.44 -9.39 -13.45
C THR A 6 10.35 -9.62 -11.94
N GLU A 7 11.25 -10.41 -11.35
CA GLU A 7 11.28 -10.67 -9.90
C GLU A 7 11.66 -9.43 -9.11
N GLU A 8 12.61 -8.62 -9.58
CA GLU A 8 12.98 -7.36 -8.94
C GLU A 8 11.83 -6.34 -8.99
N LEU A 9 11.10 -6.28 -10.11
CA LEU A 9 9.90 -5.46 -10.22
C LEU A 9 8.77 -5.95 -9.30
N LEU A 10 8.69 -7.26 -9.09
CA LEU A 10 7.71 -7.86 -8.19
C LEU A 10 8.04 -7.55 -6.73
N GLN A 11 9.31 -7.69 -6.32
CA GLN A 11 9.77 -7.27 -5.00
C GLN A 11 9.50 -5.78 -4.77
N TYR A 12 9.73 -4.93 -5.79
CA TYR A 12 9.40 -3.51 -5.71
C TYR A 12 7.89 -3.28 -5.54
N LEU A 13 7.05 -4.00 -6.29
CA LEU A 13 5.59 -3.91 -6.21
C LEU A 13 5.04 -4.29 -4.82
N TYR A 14 5.68 -5.24 -4.13
CA TYR A 14 5.30 -5.68 -2.79
C TYR A 14 6.05 -4.97 -1.65
N GLY A 15 6.94 -4.02 -1.95
CA GLY A 15 7.70 -3.27 -0.94
C GLY A 15 8.84 -4.05 -0.29
N GLU A 16 9.32 -5.11 -0.93
CA GLU A 16 10.40 -6.00 -0.46
C GLU A 16 11.79 -5.54 -0.95
N THR A 17 11.92 -4.29 -1.40
CA THR A 17 13.19 -3.74 -1.91
C THR A 17 13.84 -2.80 -0.91
N THR A 18 15.17 -2.74 -0.93
CA THR A 18 15.91 -1.72 -0.17
C THR A 18 15.72 -0.34 -0.79
N PRO A 19 15.86 0.76 -0.02
CA PRO A 19 15.70 2.12 -0.56
C PRO A 19 16.60 2.42 -1.77
N ALA A 20 17.81 1.86 -1.78
CA ALA A 20 18.75 2.01 -2.89
C ALA A 20 18.26 1.29 -4.17
N GLN A 21 17.66 0.11 -4.02
CA GLN A 21 17.08 -0.63 -5.15
C GLN A 21 15.81 0.06 -5.67
N SER A 22 14.94 0.55 -4.79
CA SER A 22 13.75 1.30 -5.18
C SER A 22 14.11 2.52 -6.02
N ALA A 23 15.11 3.31 -5.58
CA ALA A 23 15.59 4.48 -6.32
C ALA A 23 16.18 4.12 -7.69
N ALA A 24 16.92 3.01 -7.78
CA ALA A 24 17.48 2.53 -9.05
C ALA A 24 16.38 2.07 -10.03
N ILE A 25 15.35 1.40 -9.52
CA ILE A 25 14.19 0.96 -10.29
C ILE A 25 13.38 2.16 -10.79
N GLU A 26 13.13 3.15 -9.93
CA GLU A 26 12.43 4.39 -10.31
C GLU A 26 13.19 5.16 -11.40
N SER A 27 14.51 5.34 -11.23
CA SER A 27 15.34 5.99 -12.24
C SER A 27 15.33 5.23 -13.57
N ALA A 28 15.28 3.91 -13.54
CA ALA A 28 15.22 3.10 -14.75
C ALA A 28 13.84 3.13 -15.42
N MET A 29 12.75 3.21 -14.66
CA MET A 29 11.39 3.40 -15.20
C MET A 29 11.22 4.75 -15.91
N GLN A 30 11.93 5.79 -15.47
CA GLN A 30 11.93 7.10 -16.14
C GLN A 30 12.67 7.09 -17.48
N GLN A 31 13.71 6.25 -17.60
CA GLN A 31 14.56 6.18 -18.80
C GLN A 31 14.10 5.11 -19.79
N GLN A 32 13.48 4.02 -19.32
CA GLN A 32 13.13 2.86 -20.13
C GLN A 32 11.61 2.66 -20.18
N TRP A 33 10.99 3.06 -21.30
CA TRP A 33 9.55 2.91 -21.53
C TRP A 33 9.08 1.45 -21.42
N SER A 34 9.85 0.51 -21.97
CA SER A 34 9.51 -0.92 -21.97
C SER A 34 9.48 -1.53 -20.56
N LEU A 35 10.32 -1.03 -19.65
CA LEU A 35 10.32 -1.45 -18.25
C LEU A 35 9.05 -0.98 -17.55
N ARG A 36 8.60 0.24 -17.87
CA ARG A 36 7.38 0.81 -17.32
C ARG A 36 6.13 0.07 -17.78
N GLU A 37 6.01 -0.28 -19.06
CA GLU A 37 4.88 -1.09 -19.55
C GLU A 37 4.79 -2.46 -18.85
N LYS A 38 5.93 -3.13 -18.65
CA LYS A 38 5.98 -4.38 -17.90
C LYS A 38 5.51 -4.20 -16.46
N PHE A 39 5.94 -3.13 -15.80
CA PHE A 39 5.52 -2.83 -14.43
C PHE A 39 4.03 -2.52 -14.32
N GLU A 40 3.49 -1.70 -15.22
CA GLU A 40 2.05 -1.40 -15.26
C GLU A 40 1.22 -2.67 -15.51
N THR A 41 1.71 -3.59 -16.35
CA THR A 41 1.08 -4.90 -16.57
C THR A 41 1.04 -5.71 -15.27
N LEU A 42 2.16 -5.84 -14.55
CA LEU A 42 2.22 -6.53 -13.26
C LEU A 42 1.27 -5.91 -12.23
N LYS A 43 1.23 -4.58 -12.17
CA LYS A 43 0.36 -3.83 -11.28
C LYS A 43 -1.12 -4.06 -11.60
N ALA A 44 -1.49 -4.08 -12.88
CA ALA A 44 -2.85 -4.38 -13.32
C ALA A 44 -3.25 -5.83 -12.97
N THR A 45 -2.37 -6.80 -13.19
CA THR A 45 -2.61 -8.19 -12.77
C THR A 45 -2.83 -8.29 -11.25
N ARG A 46 -2.03 -7.57 -10.44
CA ARG A 46 -2.22 -7.50 -8.98
C ARG A 46 -3.58 -6.93 -8.58
N GLN A 47 -4.09 -5.94 -9.31
CA GLN A 47 -5.42 -5.37 -9.06
C GLN A 47 -6.55 -6.31 -9.46
N GLN A 48 -6.32 -7.20 -10.42
CA GLN A 48 -7.29 -8.20 -10.86
C GLN A 48 -7.31 -9.46 -9.97
N LEU A 49 -6.23 -9.74 -9.23
CA LEU A 49 -6.28 -10.76 -8.18
C LEU A 49 -7.37 -10.34 -7.18
N ASP A 50 -8.37 -11.20 -6.99
CA ASP A 50 -9.51 -10.97 -6.12
C ASP A 50 -9.05 -10.30 -4.82
N GLU A 51 -9.56 -9.09 -4.55
CA GLU A 51 -9.42 -8.50 -3.24
C GLU A 51 -10.12 -9.42 -2.24
N VAL A 52 -9.33 -10.10 -1.43
CA VAL A 52 -9.87 -10.80 -0.26
C VAL A 52 -10.46 -9.73 0.63
N LYS A 53 -11.80 -9.57 0.54
CA LYS A 53 -12.53 -8.59 1.33
C LYS A 53 -12.54 -9.03 2.79
N HIS A 54 -11.51 -8.61 3.52
CA HIS A 54 -11.49 -8.72 4.96
C HIS A 54 -12.43 -7.66 5.53
N SER A 55 -13.47 -8.12 6.24
CA SER A 55 -14.27 -7.23 7.08
C SER A 55 -13.80 -7.37 8.52
N PRO A 56 -13.59 -6.26 9.25
CA PRO A 56 -13.32 -6.34 10.68
C PRO A 56 -14.52 -6.99 11.38
N ARG A 57 -14.26 -7.69 12.49
CA ARG A 57 -15.34 -8.22 13.32
C ARG A 57 -16.20 -7.06 13.81
N ARG A 58 -17.51 -7.26 13.86
CA ARG A 58 -18.48 -6.24 14.30
C ARG A 58 -18.10 -5.61 15.66
N GLN A 59 -17.63 -6.45 16.59
CA GLN A 59 -17.12 -6.01 17.90
C GLN A 59 -16.01 -4.95 17.81
N THR A 60 -15.09 -5.08 16.85
CA THR A 60 -14.00 -4.11 16.65
C THR A 60 -14.55 -2.78 16.17
N ILE A 61 -15.53 -2.80 15.26
CA ILE A 61 -16.21 -1.59 14.78
C ILE A 61 -16.93 -0.90 15.95
N ASP A 62 -17.66 -1.66 16.75
CA ASP A 62 -18.42 -1.14 17.88
C ASP A 62 -17.48 -0.54 18.94
N PHE A 63 -16.35 -1.18 19.22
CA PHE A 63 -15.33 -0.66 20.14
C PHE A 63 -14.73 0.66 19.67
N ILE A 64 -14.37 0.77 18.38
CA ILE A 64 -13.83 2.03 17.81
C ILE A 64 -14.86 3.15 17.93
N LYS A 65 -16.13 2.87 17.63
CA LYS A 65 -17.23 3.85 17.76
C LYS A 65 -17.39 4.32 19.20
N GLN A 66 -17.37 3.40 20.16
CA GLN A 66 -17.46 3.72 21.58
C GLN A 66 -16.27 4.56 22.05
N TYR A 67 -15.05 4.19 21.66
CA TYR A 67 -13.84 4.95 21.98
C TYR A 67 -13.93 6.38 21.44
N ALA A 68 -14.29 6.54 20.17
CA ALA A 68 -14.43 7.86 19.54
C ALA A 68 -15.52 8.71 20.22
N ALA A 69 -16.67 8.11 20.54
CA ALA A 69 -17.75 8.80 21.26
C ALA A 69 -17.30 9.27 22.64
N ALA A 70 -16.63 8.41 23.43
CA ALA A 70 -16.10 8.77 24.74
C ALA A 70 -15.04 9.89 24.66
N LYS A 71 -14.21 9.89 23.61
CA LYS A 71 -13.23 10.94 23.33
C LYS A 71 -13.90 12.29 23.05
N VAL A 72 -14.96 12.28 22.25
CA VAL A 72 -15.77 13.47 21.95
C VAL A 72 -16.48 13.98 23.20
N GLU A 73 -17.06 13.10 24.02
CA GLU A 73 -17.70 13.47 25.28
C GLU A 73 -16.71 14.06 26.29
N ALA A 74 -15.50 13.50 26.38
CA ALA A 74 -14.43 14.02 27.23
C ALA A 74 -13.88 15.38 26.76
N GLU A 75 -13.89 15.65 25.46
CA GLU A 75 -13.49 16.96 24.90
C GLU A 75 -14.62 18.01 25.02
N LEU A 76 -15.88 17.59 25.09
CA LEU A 76 -17.06 18.45 25.29
C LEU A 76 -17.38 18.75 26.76
N THR A 77 -16.75 18.04 27.70
CA THR A 77 -16.78 18.34 29.14
C THR A 77 -15.42 18.86 29.61
N PRO A 78 -15.05 20.12 29.30
CA PRO A 78 -13.99 20.76 30.05
C PRO A 78 -14.49 20.92 31.49
N GLN A 79 -13.75 20.32 32.42
CA GLN A 79 -13.86 20.40 33.88
C GLN A 79 -14.72 21.59 34.39
N ALA A 80 -15.79 21.25 35.12
CA ALA A 80 -16.42 22.15 36.09
C ALA A 80 -15.55 22.27 37.34
#